data_AF-A0AAN6UBS3-F1
#
_entry.id   AF-A0AAN6UBS3-F1
#
_cell.length_a   1.000
_cell.length_b   1.000
_cell.length_c   1.000
_cell.angle_alpha   90.00
_cell.angle_beta   90.00
_cell.angle_gamma   90.00
#
_symmetry.space_group_name_H-M   'P 1'
#
loop_
_entity.id
_entity.type
_entity.pdbx_description
1 polymer ?
#
loop_
_entity_poly.entity_id
_entity_poly.type
_entity_poly.pdbx_seq_one_letter_code
_entity_poly.pdbx_strand_id
1 'polypeptide(L)'
;MEAPDRSDEGPIGEFYKVLAVDPRCPKGKISLGGVASCAIKQRMWLPTTEPFRPPPSFSVQQVITVHSAWPFRTEGSPSAVEPPVYYFPLADAFLPPERCIEGLFRLLCHHLHYRSEKEWLVSAACCFACPNPTANNLFAINVTPLPAEIYTVMKTVYHGAINNCFPKMRDLVPGTWAVLIHADLIRPVNPNLSRPPRVCQNFFQCAFVRPKHRVIKAEPQMVDSLVSDDLEVLDLQGFVRAAAPSISREQLNSRVEWLEACGKCHFVGADSDNRPRFSLAPVDAETACGWLRQALARLRTVRNSYQEICYLEYSWGASVPVFRIAIPDSAKTNTPFDTLLQIVSPVSLGWAGFSWGGGMTLNPLTVVWPNGNGATVSSRWATGRALPTVYSGATYRTVSASRNATHWTVETVCSGCSRWSGGAGLSTTDVNTFAWAVSRTAVSQSGNSGSSFAIHNNVGMFSETLEIAKVPRAVFDAYVRGER
;
A
#
# COMPACT_ATOMS: atom_id res chain seq x y z
N MET A 1 10.37 -2.71 18.15
CA MET A 1 9.42 -1.69 17.67
C MET A 1 10.28 -0.70 16.90
N GLU A 2 10.56 -1.01 15.63
CA GLU A 2 11.38 -0.15 14.77
C GLU A 2 10.46 0.36 13.67
N ALA A 3 10.23 1.67 13.68
CA ALA A 3 9.50 2.35 12.64
C ALA A 3 10.32 2.28 11.33
N PRO A 4 9.73 1.93 10.17
CA PRO A 4 10.41 1.94 8.88
C PRO A 4 10.56 3.36 8.30
N ASP A 5 10.41 4.37 9.17
CA ASP A 5 10.87 5.72 8.98
C ASP A 5 12.33 5.77 9.49
N ARG A 6 13.26 5.53 8.56
CA ARG A 6 14.44 6.37 8.37
C ARG A 6 15.12 5.91 7.10
N SER A 7 15.77 6.86 6.44
CA SER A 7 16.68 6.71 5.31
C SER A 7 17.94 5.89 5.63
N ASP A 8 17.81 4.85 6.46
CA ASP A 8 18.88 4.04 6.99
C ASP A 8 18.65 2.61 6.51
N GLU A 9 19.41 2.19 5.49
CA GLU A 9 19.46 0.78 5.10
C GLU A 9 20.20 -0.08 6.15
N GLY A 10 20.71 0.52 7.23
CA GLY A 10 21.41 -0.13 8.34
C GLY A 10 20.70 -1.37 8.89
N PRO A 11 19.40 -1.33 9.23
CA PRO A 11 18.68 -2.52 9.74
C PRO A 11 18.53 -3.63 8.69
N ILE A 12 18.38 -3.29 7.41
CA ILE A 12 18.37 -4.26 6.31
C ILE A 12 19.77 -4.87 6.15
N GLY A 13 20.81 -4.04 6.22
CA GLY A 13 22.20 -4.48 6.20
C GLY A 13 22.53 -5.40 7.38
N GLU A 14 22.06 -5.08 8.59
CA GLU A 14 22.21 -5.93 9.78
C GLU A 14 21.41 -7.21 9.66
N PHE A 15 20.19 -7.18 9.11
CA PHE A 15 19.42 -8.39 8.81
C PHE A 15 20.18 -9.32 7.86
N TYR A 16 20.75 -8.78 6.76
CA TYR A 16 21.57 -9.58 5.85
C TYR A 16 22.87 -10.06 6.49
N LYS A 17 23.51 -9.28 7.37
CA LYS A 17 24.69 -9.72 8.13
C LYS A 17 24.36 -10.87 9.07
N VAL A 18 23.25 -10.78 9.82
CA VAL A 18 22.77 -11.83 10.73
C VAL A 18 22.46 -13.11 9.95
N LEU A 19 21.79 -13.01 8.80
CA LEU A 19 21.54 -14.16 7.92
C LEU A 19 22.82 -14.75 7.33
N ALA A 20 23.82 -13.92 7.00
CA ALA A 20 25.09 -14.37 6.43
C ALA A 20 25.95 -15.16 7.43
N VAL A 21 25.82 -14.87 8.74
CA VAL A 21 26.59 -15.54 9.79
C VAL A 21 25.86 -16.71 10.46
N ASP A 22 24.53 -16.85 10.31
CA ASP A 22 23.80 -17.99 10.87
C ASP A 22 24.04 -19.28 10.04
N PRO A 23 24.69 -20.31 10.60
CA PRO A 23 25.01 -21.55 9.87
C PRO A 23 23.78 -22.38 9.49
N ARG A 24 22.60 -22.08 10.05
CA ARG A 24 21.31 -22.73 9.70
C ARG A 24 20.65 -22.08 8.50
N CYS A 25 21.10 -20.90 8.08
CA CYS A 25 20.54 -20.19 6.96
C CYS A 25 21.14 -20.73 5.64
N PRO A 26 20.33 -21.17 4.65
CA PRO A 26 20.85 -21.68 3.39
C PRO A 26 21.69 -20.59 2.71
N LYS A 27 22.98 -20.87 2.46
CA LYS A 27 23.89 -19.97 1.74
C LYS A 27 23.58 -20.00 0.24
N GLY A 28 22.51 -19.31 -0.15
CA GLY A 28 22.05 -19.16 -1.54
C GLY A 28 21.54 -17.75 -1.82
N LYS A 29 21.16 -17.49 -3.09
CA LYS A 29 20.53 -16.23 -3.48
C LYS A 29 19.16 -16.13 -2.80
N ILE A 30 19.01 -15.22 -1.84
CA ILE A 30 17.74 -14.98 -1.16
C ILE A 30 16.89 -14.08 -2.06
N SER A 31 15.85 -14.65 -2.64
CA SER A 31 14.82 -13.90 -3.36
C SER A 31 13.64 -13.65 -2.42
N LEU A 32 13.39 -12.38 -2.12
CA LEU A 32 12.15 -11.98 -1.44
C LEU A 32 11.03 -11.98 -2.48
N GLY A 33 9.94 -12.68 -2.21
CA GLY A 33 8.74 -12.64 -3.06
C GLY A 33 8.22 -11.21 -3.23
N GLY A 34 7.51 -10.93 -4.33
CA GLY A 34 7.05 -9.57 -4.69
C GLY A 34 6.33 -8.84 -3.56
N VAL A 35 5.55 -9.57 -2.75
CA VAL A 35 4.86 -9.11 -1.54
C VAL A 35 5.80 -8.47 -0.52
N ALA A 36 6.85 -9.21 -0.14
CA ALA A 36 7.81 -8.77 0.86
C ALA A 36 8.68 -7.63 0.32
N SER A 37 9.01 -7.67 -0.98
CA SER A 37 9.72 -6.59 -1.68
C SER A 37 8.91 -5.28 -1.70
N CYS A 38 7.60 -5.35 -2.01
CA CYS A 38 6.73 -4.17 -2.02
C CYS A 38 6.47 -3.63 -0.61
N ALA A 39 6.31 -4.50 0.39
CA ALA A 39 6.24 -4.10 1.79
C ALA A 39 7.50 -3.36 2.26
N ILE A 40 8.70 -3.88 1.93
CA ILE A 40 9.98 -3.22 2.23
C ILE A 40 10.09 -1.87 1.53
N LYS A 41 9.63 -1.78 0.28
CA LYS A 41 9.64 -0.54 -0.51
C LYS A 41 8.49 0.42 -0.19
N GLN A 42 7.61 0.09 0.77
CA GLN A 42 6.41 0.87 1.09
C GLN A 42 5.54 1.14 -0.15
N ARG A 43 5.50 0.21 -1.10
CA ARG A 43 4.69 0.31 -2.32
C ARG A 43 3.44 -0.53 -2.19
N MET A 44 2.30 0.09 -2.50
CA MET A 44 1.05 -0.63 -2.68
C MET A 44 1.20 -1.58 -3.87
N TRP A 45 0.86 -2.85 -3.68
CA TRP A 45 1.05 -3.87 -4.71
C TRP A 45 -0.16 -4.80 -4.86
N LEU A 46 -1.17 -4.64 -3.99
CA LEU A 46 -2.44 -5.35 -4.04
C LEU A 46 -3.05 -5.17 -5.45
N PRO A 47 -3.47 -6.26 -6.13
CA PRO A 47 -4.09 -6.14 -7.44
C PRO A 47 -5.26 -5.15 -7.41
N THR A 48 -5.29 -4.25 -8.39
CA THR A 48 -6.35 -3.25 -8.59
C THR A 48 -7.70 -3.86 -9.01
N THR A 49 -7.80 -5.19 -9.06
CA THR A 49 -8.97 -5.93 -9.57
C THR A 49 -9.80 -6.52 -8.43
N GLU A 50 -11.04 -6.05 -8.32
CA GLU A 50 -12.06 -6.61 -7.43
C GLU A 50 -12.98 -7.55 -8.22
N PRO A 51 -13.38 -8.71 -7.66
CA PRO A 51 -13.11 -9.17 -6.30
C PRO A 51 -11.75 -9.88 -6.17
N PHE A 52 -10.90 -9.41 -5.25
CA PHE A 52 -9.66 -10.11 -4.92
C PHE A 52 -9.94 -11.39 -4.12
N ARG A 53 -9.30 -12.51 -4.50
CA ARG A 53 -9.40 -13.80 -3.81
C ARG A 53 -8.01 -14.22 -3.32
N PRO A 54 -7.64 -13.96 -2.05
CA PRO A 54 -6.40 -14.48 -1.51
C PRO A 54 -6.42 -16.02 -1.50
N PRO A 55 -5.23 -16.66 -1.53
CA PRO A 55 -5.12 -18.08 -1.25
C PRO A 55 -5.76 -18.43 0.09
N PRO A 56 -6.35 -19.64 0.25
CA PRO A 56 -7.02 -20.05 1.48
C PRO A 56 -6.17 -19.91 2.76
N SER A 57 -4.85 -20.07 2.64
CA SER A 57 -3.89 -19.90 3.74
C SER A 57 -3.80 -18.45 4.28
N PHE A 58 -4.34 -17.48 3.54
CA PHE A 58 -4.33 -16.05 3.83
C PHE A 58 -5.75 -15.48 3.77
N SER A 59 -6.69 -16.18 4.41
CA SER A 59 -8.11 -15.95 4.21
C SER A 59 -8.63 -14.62 4.77
N VAL A 60 -7.86 -13.86 5.57
CA VAL A 60 -8.33 -12.59 6.15
C VAL A 60 -7.98 -11.43 5.23
N GLN A 61 -9.00 -10.73 4.71
CA GLN A 61 -8.79 -9.65 3.74
C GLN A 61 -8.64 -8.27 4.36
N GLN A 62 -9.42 -7.97 5.40
CA GLN A 62 -9.53 -6.61 5.93
C GLN A 62 -10.07 -6.61 7.36
N VAL A 63 -9.78 -5.52 8.07
CA VAL A 63 -10.41 -5.15 9.35
C VAL A 63 -11.21 -3.88 9.15
N ILE A 64 -12.45 -3.87 9.63
CA ILE A 64 -13.38 -2.74 9.55
C ILE A 64 -13.70 -2.33 10.97
N THR A 65 -13.38 -1.09 11.33
CA THR A 65 -13.68 -0.53 12.65
C THR A 65 -14.81 0.49 12.54
N VAL A 66 -15.89 0.24 13.28
CA VAL A 66 -17.10 1.05 13.34
C VAL A 66 -17.19 1.66 14.72
N HIS A 67 -17.26 2.98 14.78
CA HIS A 67 -17.40 3.72 16.04
C HIS A 67 -18.84 4.17 16.28
N SER A 68 -19.32 4.07 17.52
CA SER A 68 -20.61 4.66 17.91
C SER A 68 -20.53 6.15 18.24
N ALA A 69 -19.34 6.64 18.61
CA ALA A 69 -19.07 8.05 18.87
C ALA A 69 -17.65 8.44 18.45
N TRP A 70 -17.37 9.75 18.37
CA TRP A 70 -16.02 10.24 18.07
C TRP A 70 -15.07 9.98 19.25
N PRO A 71 -13.95 9.25 19.04
CA PRO A 71 -12.98 8.98 20.11
C PRO A 71 -12.18 10.21 20.53
N PHE A 72 -12.13 11.24 19.68
CA PHE A 72 -11.13 12.31 19.76
C PHE A 72 -11.72 13.74 19.92
N ARG A 73 -13.02 13.88 20.23
CA ARG A 73 -13.63 15.21 20.43
C ARG A 73 -13.45 15.73 21.85
N THR A 74 -13.02 16.99 21.95
CA THR A 74 -13.27 17.84 23.13
C THR A 74 -14.62 18.56 22.94
N GLU A 75 -15.42 18.69 24.00
CA GLU A 75 -16.63 19.54 23.98
C GLU A 75 -16.28 20.96 23.49
N GLY A 76 -17.09 21.50 22.56
CA GLY A 76 -16.94 22.87 22.03
C GLY A 76 -16.63 23.01 20.53
N SER A 77 -16.40 21.92 19.78
CA SER A 77 -16.19 21.99 18.32
C SER A 77 -17.52 22.03 17.55
N PRO A 78 -17.84 23.11 16.81
CA PRO A 78 -19.10 23.23 16.09
C PRO A 78 -19.01 22.49 14.75
N SER A 79 -19.73 21.37 14.66
CA SER A 79 -20.29 20.75 13.43
C SER A 79 -20.67 19.30 13.76
N ALA A 80 -21.92 18.91 13.51
CA ALA A 80 -22.35 17.52 13.63
C ALA A 80 -21.73 16.71 12.47
N VAL A 81 -20.66 15.98 12.75
CA VAL A 81 -20.09 15.00 11.80
C VAL A 81 -20.35 13.62 12.39
N GLU A 82 -20.85 12.68 11.59
CA GLU A 82 -21.09 11.30 12.03
C GLU A 82 -19.79 10.61 12.51
N PRO A 83 -19.85 9.64 13.44
CA PRO A 83 -18.69 8.88 13.88
C PRO A 83 -17.96 8.18 12.72
N PRO A 84 -16.62 8.11 12.76
CA PRO A 84 -15.84 7.59 11.65
C PRO A 84 -15.93 6.06 11.55
N VAL A 85 -15.87 5.56 10.32
CA VAL A 85 -15.56 4.15 10.00
C VAL A 85 -14.15 4.11 9.42
N TYR A 86 -13.35 3.13 9.85
CA TYR A 86 -11.99 2.90 9.36
C TYR A 86 -11.87 1.54 8.70
N TYR A 87 -11.11 1.50 7.60
CA TYR A 87 -10.86 0.30 6.80
C TYR A 87 -9.36 0.03 6.78
N PHE A 88 -8.99 -1.21 7.13
CA PHE A 88 -7.62 -1.67 7.19
C PHE A 88 -7.45 -2.90 6.28
N PRO A 89 -7.09 -2.71 4.99
CA PRO A 89 -6.81 -3.83 4.09
C PRO A 89 -5.56 -4.59 4.54
N LEU A 90 -5.67 -5.92 4.63
CA LEU A 90 -4.61 -6.83 5.07
C LEU A 90 -4.18 -7.81 3.97
N ALA A 91 -4.92 -7.87 2.87
CA ALA A 91 -4.70 -8.80 1.77
C ALA A 91 -3.31 -8.67 1.12
N ASP A 92 -2.69 -7.48 1.13
CA ASP A 92 -1.33 -7.24 0.62
C ASP A 92 -0.21 -7.68 1.57
N ALA A 93 -0.55 -8.04 2.80
CA ALA A 93 0.40 -8.59 3.75
C ALA A 93 0.42 -10.12 3.74
N PHE A 94 -0.55 -10.77 3.07
CA PHE A 94 -0.78 -12.22 3.12
C PHE A 94 -0.60 -12.77 4.53
N LEU A 95 -1.35 -12.20 5.48
CA LEU A 95 -1.28 -12.63 6.87
C LEU A 95 -2.04 -13.93 7.03
N PRO A 96 -1.41 -14.99 7.55
CA PRO A 96 -2.18 -16.16 7.96
C PRO A 96 -3.11 -15.78 9.13
N PRO A 97 -4.26 -16.45 9.29
CA PRO A 97 -5.24 -16.14 10.34
C PRO A 97 -4.64 -16.00 11.74
N GLU A 98 -3.65 -16.83 12.09
CA GLU A 98 -2.92 -16.77 13.36
C GLU A 98 -2.26 -15.41 13.58
N ARG A 99 -1.60 -14.89 12.55
CA ARG A 99 -0.91 -13.59 12.60
C ARG A 99 -1.90 -12.44 12.61
N CYS A 100 -3.02 -12.57 11.91
CA CYS A 100 -4.09 -11.59 11.96
C CYS A 100 -4.64 -11.42 13.38
N ILE A 101 -4.85 -12.52 14.12
CA ILE A 101 -5.31 -12.47 15.52
C ILE A 101 -4.31 -11.71 16.39
N GLU A 102 -3.01 -12.00 16.24
CA GLU A 102 -1.97 -11.29 16.99
C GLU A 102 -1.94 -9.79 16.71
N GLY A 103 -2.05 -9.42 15.44
CA GLY A 103 -2.15 -8.02 15.03
C GLY A 103 -3.41 -7.33 15.56
N LEU A 104 -4.55 -8.05 15.59
CA LEU A 104 -5.81 -7.57 16.15
C LEU A 104 -5.69 -7.23 17.64
N PHE A 105 -5.13 -8.13 18.45
CA PHE A 105 -4.92 -7.88 19.88
C PHE A 105 -4.00 -6.66 20.12
N ARG A 106 -2.95 -6.51 19.30
CA ARG A 106 -2.09 -5.34 19.35
C ARG A 106 -2.82 -4.06 18.95
N LEU A 107 -3.62 -4.09 17.89
CA LEU A 107 -4.41 -2.94 17.43
C LEU A 107 -5.37 -2.47 18.52
N LEU A 108 -6.07 -3.41 19.17
CA LEU A 108 -7.00 -3.14 20.26
C LEU A 108 -6.29 -2.57 21.49
N CYS A 109 -5.19 -3.20 21.94
CA CYS A 109 -4.38 -2.65 23.04
C CYS A 109 -3.85 -1.26 22.66
N HIS A 110 -3.42 -1.06 21.42
CA HIS A 110 -2.93 0.24 20.97
C HIS A 110 -4.03 1.31 21.01
N HIS A 111 -5.25 0.99 20.58
CA HIS A 111 -6.40 1.90 20.67
C HIS A 111 -6.71 2.34 22.11
N LEU A 112 -6.43 1.49 23.10
CA LEU A 112 -6.57 1.85 24.52
C LEU A 112 -5.53 2.87 25.03
N HIS A 113 -4.38 3.00 24.36
CA HIS A 113 -3.23 3.78 24.85
C HIS A 113 -2.94 5.04 24.03
N TYR A 114 -3.73 5.30 22.99
CA TYR A 114 -3.32 6.20 21.94
C TYR A 114 -3.72 7.67 22.17
N ARG A 115 -2.89 8.61 21.70
CA ARG A 115 -3.06 10.05 21.98
C ARG A 115 -3.73 10.84 20.84
N SER A 116 -3.72 10.34 19.61
CA SER A 116 -4.45 10.98 18.49
C SER A 116 -4.83 10.03 17.34
N GLU A 117 -5.90 10.35 16.61
CA GLU A 117 -6.43 9.56 15.49
C GLU A 117 -5.35 9.17 14.45
N LYS A 118 -4.61 10.16 13.94
CA LYS A 118 -3.62 9.98 12.85
C LYS A 118 -2.56 8.94 13.18
N GLU A 119 -2.20 8.93 14.44
CA GLU A 119 -1.00 8.35 14.98
C GLU A 119 -1.40 6.87 15.35
N TRP A 120 -2.67 6.61 15.73
CA TRP A 120 -3.26 5.26 15.81
C TRP A 120 -3.38 4.61 14.43
N LEU A 121 -3.83 5.38 13.43
CA LEU A 121 -4.02 4.90 12.06
C LEU A 121 -2.71 4.44 11.40
N VAL A 122 -1.61 5.18 11.56
CA VAL A 122 -0.29 4.75 11.08
C VAL A 122 0.17 3.46 11.77
N SER A 123 -0.07 3.38 13.08
CA SER A 123 0.39 2.27 13.89
C SER A 123 -0.38 0.97 13.63
N ALA A 124 -1.56 1.03 12.99
CA ALA A 124 -2.33 -0.14 12.61
C ALA A 124 -1.52 -1.10 11.72
N ALA A 125 -0.83 -0.60 10.69
CA ALA A 125 0.02 -1.44 9.84
C ALA A 125 1.13 -2.14 10.65
N CYS A 126 1.76 -1.40 11.57
CA CYS A 126 2.79 -1.93 12.46
C CYS A 126 2.24 -3.02 13.38
N CYS A 127 1.00 -2.89 13.88
CA CYS A 127 0.39 -3.89 14.74
C CYS A 127 0.30 -5.26 14.04
N PHE A 128 -0.08 -5.27 12.76
CA PHE A 128 -0.19 -6.49 11.95
C PHE A 128 1.15 -7.02 11.42
N ALA A 129 2.17 -6.17 11.32
CA ALA A 129 3.53 -6.59 10.92
C ALA A 129 4.38 -7.12 12.08
N CYS A 130 4.10 -6.70 13.32
CA CYS A 130 4.93 -7.04 14.47
C CYS A 130 4.84 -8.52 14.85
N PRO A 131 5.96 -9.28 14.85
CA PRO A 131 5.96 -10.64 15.36
C PRO A 131 5.68 -10.68 16.87
N ASN A 132 5.24 -11.84 17.35
CA ASN A 132 5.09 -12.10 18.78
C ASN A 132 6.43 -12.63 19.34
N PRO A 133 7.02 -12.03 20.38
CA PRO A 133 8.00 -12.73 21.21
C PRO A 133 7.26 -13.81 21.99
N THR A 134 7.28 -15.05 21.51
CA THR A 134 6.76 -16.16 22.32
C THR A 134 7.69 -16.38 23.51
N ALA A 135 7.12 -16.67 24.68
CA ALA A 135 7.85 -16.92 25.93
C ALA A 135 8.89 -18.06 25.82
N ASN A 136 8.78 -18.93 24.80
CA ASN A 136 9.65 -20.09 24.61
C ASN A 136 10.77 -19.89 23.57
N ASN A 137 10.84 -18.75 22.87
CA ASN A 137 11.98 -18.49 21.98
C ASN A 137 12.17 -17.01 21.68
N LEU A 138 12.90 -16.31 22.57
CA LEU A 138 13.31 -14.91 22.42
C LEU A 138 14.16 -14.64 21.16
N PHE A 139 14.63 -15.68 20.46
CA PHE A 139 15.47 -15.58 19.25
C PHE A 139 14.74 -15.92 17.94
N ALA A 140 13.43 -16.17 17.97
CA ALA A 140 12.67 -16.40 16.74
C ALA A 140 12.42 -15.07 16.00
N ILE A 141 13.31 -14.73 15.06
CA ILE A 141 13.12 -13.60 14.12
C ILE A 141 12.04 -14.01 13.12
N ASN A 142 10.82 -13.55 13.33
CA ASN A 142 9.73 -13.70 12.36
C ASN A 142 9.59 -12.40 11.58
N VAL A 143 9.86 -12.44 10.27
CA VAL A 143 9.64 -11.33 9.35
C VAL A 143 8.26 -11.48 8.75
N THR A 144 7.33 -10.58 9.10
CA THR A 144 6.00 -10.52 8.50
C THR A 144 5.95 -9.35 7.52
N PRO A 145 5.36 -9.50 6.32
CA PRO A 145 5.16 -8.38 5.42
C PRO A 145 4.34 -7.28 6.10
N LEU A 146 4.78 -6.04 5.96
CA LEU A 146 4.02 -4.87 6.37
C LEU A 146 2.79 -4.73 5.44
N PRO A 147 1.56 -4.53 5.98
CA PRO A 147 0.42 -4.11 5.17
C PRO A 147 0.72 -2.77 4.51
N ALA A 148 1.15 -2.81 3.26
CA ALA A 148 1.78 -1.70 2.57
C ALA A 148 0.76 -0.60 2.25
N GLU A 149 -0.48 -0.98 1.90
CA GLU A 149 -1.55 -0.02 1.65
C GLU A 149 -1.92 0.75 2.92
N ILE A 150 -2.14 0.06 4.05
CA ILE A 150 -2.42 0.74 5.33
C ILE A 150 -1.27 1.69 5.65
N TYR A 151 -0.03 1.20 5.59
CA TYR A 151 1.13 1.98 5.97
C TYR A 151 1.30 3.21 5.08
N THR A 152 1.27 3.04 3.76
CA THR A 152 1.51 4.12 2.80
C THR A 152 0.39 5.15 2.82
N VAL A 153 -0.89 4.74 2.87
CA VAL A 153 -2.01 5.69 2.98
C VAL A 153 -1.94 6.46 4.29
N MET A 154 -1.75 5.78 5.41
CA MET A 154 -1.81 6.44 6.73
C MET A 154 -0.58 7.29 7.02
N LYS A 155 0.59 6.92 6.50
CA LYS A 155 1.79 7.77 6.54
C LYS A 155 1.54 9.11 5.84
N THR A 156 0.89 9.10 4.68
CA THR A 156 0.52 10.33 3.95
C THR A 156 -0.46 11.21 4.75
N VAL A 157 -1.45 10.60 5.41
CA VAL A 157 -2.40 11.30 6.31
C VAL A 157 -1.67 11.90 7.52
N TYR A 158 -0.74 11.15 8.11
CA TYR A 158 0.03 11.57 9.28
C TYR A 158 0.88 12.81 9.01
N HIS A 159 1.60 12.82 7.89
CA HIS A 159 2.43 13.97 7.49
C HIS A 159 1.61 15.15 6.93
N GLY A 160 0.28 15.07 6.93
CA GLY A 160 -0.60 16.16 6.52
C GLY A 160 -0.56 16.47 5.03
N ALA A 161 -0.04 15.54 4.21
CA ALA A 161 0.13 15.73 2.78
C ALA A 161 -1.22 15.71 2.03
N ILE A 162 -2.22 14.95 2.51
CA ILE A 162 -3.57 14.91 1.92
C ILE A 162 -4.63 14.73 3.02
N ASN A 163 -5.51 15.72 3.17
CA ASN A 163 -6.70 15.60 4.02
C ASN A 163 -7.76 14.77 3.28
N ASN A 164 -8.28 13.69 3.90
CA ASN A 164 -9.31 12.76 3.39
C ASN A 164 -8.86 11.56 2.54
N CYS A 165 -7.59 11.18 2.52
CA CYS A 165 -7.19 9.87 1.97
C CYS A 165 -7.37 8.76 3.02
N PHE A 166 -8.16 7.73 2.69
CA PHE A 166 -8.35 6.54 3.51
C PHE A 166 -8.33 5.30 2.61
N PRO A 167 -7.86 4.15 3.11
CA PRO A 167 -7.96 2.88 2.39
C PRO A 167 -9.41 2.59 2.02
N LYS A 168 -9.59 1.96 0.86
CA LYS A 168 -10.91 1.59 0.36
C LYS A 168 -11.36 0.29 1.04
N MET A 169 -12.62 0.22 1.44
CA MET A 169 -13.27 -1.05 1.81
C MET A 169 -13.24 -2.02 0.62
N ARG A 170 -12.85 -3.27 0.85
CA ARG A 170 -12.82 -4.34 -0.15
C ARG A 170 -14.17 -5.04 -0.24
N ASP A 171 -14.49 -5.58 -1.41
CA ASP A 171 -15.64 -6.47 -1.56
C ASP A 171 -15.52 -7.65 -0.57
N LEU A 172 -16.62 -8.06 0.06
CA LEU A 172 -16.60 -9.28 0.86
C LEU A 172 -16.80 -10.46 -0.10
N VAL A 173 -15.85 -11.40 -0.08
CA VAL A 173 -15.82 -12.53 -1.02
C VAL A 173 -16.04 -13.86 -0.27
N PRO A 174 -16.91 -14.76 -0.77
CA PRO A 174 -17.08 -16.09 -0.18
C PRO A 174 -15.75 -16.82 -0.01
N GLY A 175 -15.58 -17.49 1.14
CA GLY A 175 -14.35 -18.21 1.49
C GLY A 175 -13.27 -17.33 2.13
N THR A 176 -13.52 -16.04 2.34
CA THR A 176 -12.56 -15.11 2.95
C THR A 176 -13.22 -14.32 4.09
N TRP A 177 -12.44 -14.00 5.11
CA TRP A 177 -12.89 -13.37 6.34
C TRP A 177 -12.61 -11.86 6.34
N ALA A 178 -13.57 -11.10 6.86
CA ALA A 178 -13.37 -9.74 7.32
C ALA A 178 -13.56 -9.71 8.85
N VAL A 179 -12.76 -8.90 9.53
CA VAL A 179 -12.91 -8.67 10.97
C VAL A 179 -13.68 -7.36 11.17
N LEU A 180 -14.83 -7.42 11.83
CA LEU A 180 -15.58 -6.25 12.24
C LEU A 180 -15.24 -5.95 13.70
N ILE A 181 -14.89 -4.70 13.97
CA ILE A 181 -14.67 -4.17 15.32
C ILE A 181 -15.70 -3.08 15.54
N HIS A 182 -16.57 -3.26 16.52
CA HIS A 182 -17.40 -2.17 17.03
C HIS A 182 -16.73 -1.56 18.24
N ALA A 183 -16.51 -0.25 18.21
CA ALA A 183 -15.83 0.50 19.26
C ALA A 183 -16.78 1.53 19.88
N ASP A 184 -17.21 1.25 21.09
CA ASP A 184 -18.05 2.10 21.92
C ASP A 184 -17.22 2.96 22.87
N LEU A 185 -17.69 4.19 23.09
CA LEU A 185 -17.08 5.15 24.00
C LEU A 185 -18.06 5.45 25.13
N ILE A 186 -17.77 4.94 26.31
CA ILE A 186 -18.52 5.28 27.53
C ILE A 186 -17.84 6.50 28.15
N ARG A 187 -18.58 7.61 28.25
CA ARG A 187 -18.17 8.80 28.99
C ARG A 187 -18.80 8.78 30.38
N PRO A 188 -18.04 8.55 31.47
CA PRO A 188 -18.59 8.71 32.80
C PRO A 188 -18.96 10.19 33.03
N VAL A 189 -20.24 10.46 33.21
CA VAL A 189 -20.74 11.80 33.56
C VAL A 189 -20.50 11.98 35.05
N ASN A 190 -19.55 12.82 35.44
CA ASN A 190 -19.40 13.25 36.83
C ASN A 190 -20.03 14.64 36.98
N PRO A 191 -21.22 14.76 37.61
CA PRO A 191 -21.93 16.03 37.74
C PRO A 191 -21.21 17.06 38.64
N ASN A 192 -20.18 16.66 39.39
CA ASN A 192 -19.44 17.54 40.31
C ASN A 192 -18.14 18.11 39.70
N LEU A 193 -17.78 17.73 38.47
CA LEU A 193 -16.61 18.27 37.79
C LEU A 193 -17.05 19.30 36.74
N SER A 194 -16.56 20.53 36.85
CA SER A 194 -16.83 21.63 35.92
C SER A 194 -16.19 21.45 34.53
N ARG A 195 -15.44 20.35 34.32
CA ARG A 195 -15.00 19.84 33.02
C ARG A 195 -15.15 18.32 33.02
N PRO A 196 -15.73 17.70 31.97
CA PRO A 196 -15.75 16.24 31.88
C PRO A 196 -14.31 15.70 31.89
N PRO A 197 -14.04 14.58 32.60
CA PRO A 197 -12.72 13.97 32.58
C PRO A 197 -12.31 13.65 31.13
N ARG A 198 -11.01 13.76 30.79
CA ARG A 198 -10.45 13.44 29.45
C ARG A 198 -10.58 11.95 29.07
N VAL A 199 -11.33 11.18 29.84
CA VAL A 199 -11.21 9.74 29.90
C VAL A 199 -12.46 9.15 29.29
N CYS A 200 -12.27 8.50 28.16
CA CYS A 200 -13.25 7.62 27.57
C CYS A 200 -12.94 6.19 28.03
N GLN A 201 -13.92 5.47 28.55
CA GLN A 201 -13.83 4.02 28.62
C GLN A 201 -14.17 3.48 27.23
N ASN A 202 -13.18 2.89 26.55
CA ASN A 202 -13.42 2.20 25.29
C ASN A 202 -14.01 0.82 25.61
N PHE A 203 -14.99 0.38 24.82
CA PHE A 203 -15.52 -0.97 24.83
C PHE A 203 -15.49 -1.49 23.40
N PHE A 204 -14.83 -2.62 23.18
CA PHE A 204 -14.75 -3.22 21.85
C PHE A 204 -15.51 -4.53 21.80
N GLN A 205 -16.24 -4.75 20.71
CA GLN A 205 -16.77 -6.04 20.30
C GLN A 205 -16.18 -6.43 18.95
N CYS A 206 -15.95 -7.72 18.74
CA CYS A 206 -15.37 -8.22 17.49
C CYS A 206 -16.26 -9.30 16.90
N ALA A 207 -16.48 -9.25 15.60
CA ALA A 207 -17.15 -10.28 14.83
C ALA A 207 -16.31 -10.67 13.61
N PHE A 208 -16.21 -11.95 13.31
CA PHE A 208 -15.53 -12.46 12.14
C PHE A 208 -16.58 -12.86 11.13
N VAL A 209 -16.60 -12.21 9.98
CA VAL A 209 -17.68 -12.34 9.00
C VAL A 209 -17.16 -12.79 7.65
N ARG A 210 -17.94 -13.64 6.97
CA ARG A 210 -17.74 -13.94 5.55
C ARG A 210 -19.08 -14.16 4.84
N PRO A 211 -19.19 -13.84 3.55
CA PRO A 211 -20.40 -14.14 2.79
C PRO A 211 -20.57 -15.64 2.58
N LYS A 212 -21.81 -16.14 2.69
CA LYS A 212 -22.12 -17.57 2.48
C LYS A 212 -22.14 -17.97 1.00
N HIS A 213 -22.77 -17.14 0.16
CA HIS A 213 -23.16 -17.56 -1.20
C HIS A 213 -22.69 -16.64 -2.32
N ARG A 214 -22.68 -15.32 -2.10
CA ARG A 214 -22.38 -14.31 -3.13
C ARG A 214 -21.34 -13.30 -2.65
N VAL A 215 -20.70 -12.64 -3.61
CA VAL A 215 -19.85 -11.48 -3.32
C VAL A 215 -20.76 -10.32 -2.89
N ILE A 216 -20.42 -9.66 -1.79
CA ILE A 216 -21.08 -8.44 -1.34
C ILE A 216 -20.18 -7.27 -1.75
N LYS A 217 -20.68 -6.41 -2.64
CA LYS A 217 -19.95 -5.26 -3.16
C LYS A 217 -19.75 -4.19 -2.09
N ALA A 218 -18.57 -3.60 -2.03
CA ALA A 218 -18.27 -2.46 -1.16
C ALA A 218 -18.83 -1.16 -1.77
N GLU A 219 -20.15 -1.10 -1.89
CA GLU A 219 -20.90 -0.02 -2.57
C GLU A 219 -22.10 0.42 -1.71
N PRO A 220 -22.45 1.73 -1.67
CA PRO A 220 -23.58 2.20 -0.86
C PRO A 220 -24.92 1.56 -1.21
N GLN A 221 -25.10 1.13 -2.48
CA GLN A 221 -26.30 0.46 -2.97
C GLN A 221 -26.54 -0.91 -2.31
N MET A 222 -25.51 -1.50 -1.69
CA MET A 222 -25.65 -2.78 -0.99
C MET A 222 -26.32 -2.66 0.38
N VAL A 223 -26.45 -1.45 0.93
CA VAL A 223 -27.00 -1.21 2.28
C VAL A 223 -28.41 -1.81 2.42
N ASP A 224 -29.29 -1.57 1.44
CA ASP A 224 -30.70 -1.98 1.51
C ASP A 224 -30.91 -3.46 1.19
N SER A 225 -29.96 -4.08 0.48
CA SER A 225 -30.08 -5.47 -0.03
C SER A 225 -29.31 -6.50 0.79
N LEU A 226 -28.36 -6.08 1.61
CA LEU A 226 -27.59 -6.94 2.50
C LEU A 226 -28.47 -7.37 3.69
N VAL A 227 -28.61 -8.67 3.94
CA VAL A 227 -29.32 -9.22 5.11
C VAL A 227 -28.41 -10.15 5.92
N SER A 228 -28.72 -10.39 7.19
CA SER A 228 -27.90 -11.23 8.09
C SER A 228 -27.75 -12.67 7.59
N ASP A 229 -28.75 -13.20 6.88
CA ASP A 229 -28.69 -14.51 6.24
C ASP A 229 -27.60 -14.63 5.17
N ASP A 230 -27.17 -13.52 4.55
CA ASP A 230 -26.06 -13.50 3.59
C ASP A 230 -24.71 -13.82 4.23
N LEU A 231 -24.62 -13.71 5.57
CA LEU A 231 -23.37 -13.71 6.33
C LEU A 231 -23.25 -14.94 7.24
N GLU A 232 -22.06 -15.54 7.24
CA GLU A 232 -21.60 -16.36 8.35
C GLU A 232 -20.86 -15.45 9.34
N VAL A 233 -21.25 -15.51 10.61
CA VAL A 233 -20.70 -14.68 11.67
C VAL A 233 -20.20 -15.58 12.79
N LEU A 234 -18.91 -15.44 13.13
CA LEU A 234 -18.26 -16.16 14.20
C LEU A 234 -17.73 -15.18 15.25
N ASP A 235 -17.74 -15.62 16.50
CA ASP A 235 -16.95 -15.01 17.56
C ASP A 235 -15.46 -15.38 17.43
N LEU A 236 -14.61 -14.82 18.30
CA LEU A 236 -13.17 -15.09 18.25
C LEU A 236 -12.85 -16.58 18.38
N GLN A 237 -13.54 -17.30 19.25
CA GLN A 237 -13.28 -18.73 19.45
C GLN A 237 -13.71 -19.56 18.23
N GLY A 238 -14.86 -19.24 17.63
CA GLY A 238 -15.35 -19.85 16.40
C GLY A 238 -14.39 -19.62 15.25
N PHE A 239 -13.90 -18.38 15.08
CA PHE A 239 -12.92 -18.05 14.06
C PHE A 239 -11.60 -18.80 14.27
N VAL A 240 -11.07 -18.86 15.49
CA VAL A 240 -9.84 -19.60 15.80
C VAL A 240 -9.99 -21.08 15.43
N ARG A 241 -11.11 -21.71 15.81
CA ARG A 241 -11.40 -23.10 15.43
C ARG A 241 -11.48 -23.31 13.92
N ALA A 242 -12.06 -22.34 13.20
CA ALA A 242 -12.31 -22.46 11.76
C ALA A 242 -11.08 -22.12 10.89
N ALA A 243 -10.24 -21.16 11.31
CA ALA A 243 -9.22 -20.56 10.47
C ALA A 243 -7.81 -20.58 11.07
N ALA A 244 -7.66 -20.74 12.39
CA ALA A 244 -6.37 -20.73 13.09
C ALA A 244 -6.25 -21.87 14.12
N PRO A 245 -6.47 -23.15 13.73
CA PRO A 245 -6.56 -24.26 14.68
C PRO A 245 -5.24 -24.56 15.43
N SER A 246 -4.14 -23.96 14.99
CA SER A 246 -2.84 -24.04 15.65
C SER A 246 -2.77 -23.24 16.97
N ILE A 247 -3.69 -22.30 17.19
CA ILE A 247 -3.80 -21.54 18.45
C ILE A 247 -4.62 -22.36 19.45
N SER A 248 -3.95 -22.81 20.51
CA SER A 248 -4.61 -23.50 21.62
C SER A 248 -5.56 -22.58 22.39
N ARG A 249 -6.52 -23.18 23.10
CA ARG A 249 -7.46 -22.44 23.95
C ARG A 249 -6.72 -21.71 25.09
N GLU A 250 -5.67 -22.30 25.67
CA GLU A 250 -4.88 -21.63 26.70
C GLU A 250 -4.14 -20.41 26.13
N GLN A 251 -3.53 -20.54 24.96
CA GLN A 251 -2.88 -19.40 24.29
C GLN A 251 -3.89 -18.30 24.03
N LEU A 252 -5.06 -18.61 23.48
CA LEU A 252 -6.10 -17.61 23.24
C LEU A 252 -6.52 -16.88 24.52
N ASN A 253 -6.83 -17.63 25.59
CA ASN A 253 -7.21 -17.05 26.88
C ASN A 253 -6.12 -16.14 27.45
N SER A 254 -4.85 -16.55 27.40
CA SER A 254 -3.73 -15.72 27.86
C SER A 254 -3.61 -14.39 27.11
N ARG A 255 -4.00 -14.35 25.82
CA ARG A 255 -3.99 -13.11 25.02
C ARG A 255 -5.17 -12.20 25.39
N VAL A 256 -6.32 -12.77 25.73
CA VAL A 256 -7.46 -12.02 26.27
C VAL A 256 -7.08 -11.38 27.60
N GLU A 257 -6.50 -12.14 28.52
CA GLU A 257 -6.02 -11.64 29.81
C GLU A 257 -4.97 -10.52 29.64
N TRP A 258 -4.04 -10.68 28.68
CA TRP A 258 -3.06 -9.64 28.35
C TRP A 258 -3.72 -8.34 27.88
N LEU A 259 -4.76 -8.42 27.04
CA LEU A 259 -5.48 -7.24 26.57
C LEU A 259 -6.31 -6.58 27.68
N GLU A 260 -6.88 -7.38 28.58
CA GLU A 260 -7.54 -6.86 29.78
C GLU A 260 -6.54 -6.12 30.69
N ALA A 261 -5.33 -6.66 30.84
CA ALA A 261 -4.25 -6.01 31.59
C ALA A 261 -3.79 -4.69 30.93
N CYS A 262 -3.67 -4.66 29.60
CA CYS A 262 -3.43 -3.44 28.82
C CYS A 262 -4.42 -2.32 29.23
N GLY A 263 -5.71 -2.64 29.37
CA GLY A 263 -6.74 -1.66 29.76
C GLY A 263 -6.60 -1.09 31.17
N LYS A 264 -5.90 -1.79 32.09
CA LYS A 264 -5.73 -1.40 33.49
C LYS A 264 -4.52 -0.47 33.71
N CYS A 265 -3.46 -0.56 32.91
CA CYS A 265 -2.17 0.11 33.18
C CYS A 265 -2.14 1.65 32.97
N HIS A 266 -3.13 2.26 32.31
CA HIS A 266 -3.10 3.70 31.98
C HIS A 266 -3.84 4.60 32.98
N PHE A 267 -4.42 4.03 34.05
CA PHE A 267 -5.37 4.74 34.91
C PHE A 267 -4.89 4.84 36.38
N VAL A 268 -3.97 5.77 36.65
CA VAL A 268 -3.67 6.19 38.02
C VAL A 268 -4.59 7.38 38.36
N GLY A 269 -5.82 7.07 38.74
CA GLY A 269 -6.81 8.09 39.10
C GLY A 269 -8.21 7.49 39.27
N ALA A 270 -8.51 7.13 40.51
CA ALA A 270 -9.82 6.78 41.07
C ALA A 270 -11.00 6.62 40.09
N ASP A 271 -11.26 5.40 39.64
CA ASP A 271 -12.63 4.96 39.39
C ASP A 271 -12.77 3.53 39.94
N SER A 272 -13.66 3.37 40.92
CA SER A 272 -13.83 2.15 41.74
C SER A 272 -14.59 1.03 41.02
N ASP A 273 -15.06 1.28 39.80
CA ASP A 273 -15.79 0.30 39.00
C ASP A 273 -14.79 -0.54 38.21
N ASN A 274 -14.43 -1.70 38.77
CA ASN A 274 -13.54 -2.73 38.25
C ASN A 274 -14.07 -3.42 36.96
N ARG A 275 -14.80 -2.68 36.10
CA ARG A 275 -15.45 -3.20 34.89
C ARG A 275 -14.43 -3.41 33.78
N PRO A 276 -14.48 -4.55 33.06
CA PRO A 276 -13.57 -4.81 31.95
C PRO A 276 -13.84 -3.83 30.80
N ARG A 277 -12.79 -3.14 30.34
CA ARG A 277 -12.81 -2.17 29.22
C ARG A 277 -12.69 -2.86 27.84
N PHE A 278 -13.00 -4.14 27.80
CA PHE A 278 -12.94 -5.00 26.63
C PHE A 278 -13.87 -6.18 26.85
N SER A 279 -14.63 -6.59 25.83
CA SER A 279 -15.46 -7.78 25.91
C SER A 279 -15.48 -8.49 24.57
N LEU A 280 -15.09 -9.76 24.57
CA LEU A 280 -15.28 -10.67 23.44
C LEU A 280 -16.68 -11.31 23.47
N ALA A 281 -17.69 -10.53 23.84
CA ALA A 281 -19.06 -11.01 23.84
C ALA A 281 -19.42 -11.53 22.44
N PRO A 282 -20.13 -12.66 22.35
CA PRO A 282 -20.65 -13.15 21.07
C PRO A 282 -21.46 -12.06 20.39
N VAL A 283 -21.23 -11.89 19.09
CA VAL A 283 -21.99 -10.96 18.25
C VAL A 283 -22.87 -11.82 17.35
N ASP A 284 -24.18 -11.58 17.40
CA ASP A 284 -25.11 -12.26 16.51
C ASP A 284 -25.04 -11.72 15.07
N ALA A 285 -25.63 -12.48 14.14
CA ALA A 285 -25.57 -12.15 12.72
C ALA A 285 -26.29 -10.84 12.38
N GLU A 286 -27.35 -10.48 13.11
CA GLU A 286 -28.12 -9.26 12.87
C GLU A 286 -27.32 -8.02 13.26
N THR A 287 -26.67 -8.06 14.41
CA THR A 287 -25.80 -7.00 14.93
C THR A 287 -24.60 -6.78 14.00
N ALA A 288 -23.91 -7.87 13.61
CA ALA A 288 -22.78 -7.79 12.67
C ALA A 288 -23.21 -7.26 11.29
N CYS A 289 -24.39 -7.69 10.80
CA CYS A 289 -24.97 -7.16 9.56
C CYS A 289 -25.27 -5.66 9.68
N GLY A 290 -25.78 -5.20 10.83
CA GLY A 290 -26.01 -3.79 11.13
C GLY A 290 -24.72 -2.96 11.05
N TRP A 291 -23.63 -3.46 11.63
CA TRP A 291 -22.32 -2.80 11.54
C TRP A 291 -21.80 -2.72 10.10
N LEU A 292 -21.98 -3.77 9.30
CA LEU A 292 -21.62 -3.76 7.89
C LEU A 292 -22.45 -2.76 7.08
N ARG A 293 -23.77 -2.70 7.29
CA ARG A 293 -24.63 -1.69 6.66
C ARG A 293 -24.18 -0.28 7.04
N GLN A 294 -23.80 -0.06 8.30
CA GLN A 294 -23.27 1.22 8.76
C GLN A 294 -21.93 1.57 8.07
N ALA A 295 -21.05 0.59 7.88
CA ALA A 295 -19.82 0.77 7.13
C ALA A 295 -20.08 1.09 5.65
N LEU A 296 -21.00 0.37 4.99
CA LEU A 296 -21.38 0.58 3.59
C LEU A 296 -22.05 1.95 3.37
N ALA A 297 -22.92 2.38 4.28
CA ALA A 297 -23.57 3.69 4.22
C ALA A 297 -22.56 4.84 4.40
N ARG A 298 -21.47 4.58 5.13
CA ARG A 298 -20.40 5.54 5.43
C ARG A 298 -19.13 5.26 4.64
N LEU A 299 -19.27 4.62 3.48
CA LEU A 299 -18.20 4.58 2.50
C LEU A 299 -17.82 6.03 2.21
N ARG A 300 -16.64 6.42 2.69
CA ARG A 300 -16.10 7.73 2.37
C ARG A 300 -15.97 7.76 0.86
N THR A 301 -16.59 8.73 0.22
CA THR A 301 -16.31 9.00 -1.19
C THR A 301 -14.81 9.19 -1.27
N VAL A 302 -14.14 8.23 -1.90
CA VAL A 302 -12.83 8.48 -2.46
C VAL A 302 -13.10 9.58 -3.47
N ARG A 303 -12.95 10.85 -3.07
CA ARG A 303 -12.55 11.88 -4.04
C ARG A 303 -11.37 11.22 -4.72
N ASN A 304 -11.53 10.88 -5.99
CA ASN A 304 -10.51 10.18 -6.76
C ASN A 304 -9.19 10.94 -6.58
N SER A 305 -8.38 10.50 -5.63
CA SER A 305 -6.96 10.75 -5.58
C SER A 305 -6.26 9.82 -6.59
N TYR A 306 -7.01 9.07 -7.42
CA TYR A 306 -6.56 8.49 -8.68
C TYR A 306 -6.00 9.50 -9.69
N GLN A 307 -5.80 10.77 -9.30
CA GLN A 307 -4.85 11.63 -9.98
C GLN A 307 -3.39 11.17 -9.76
N GLU A 308 -3.11 10.15 -8.94
CA GLU A 308 -1.79 9.53 -8.85
C GLU A 308 -1.77 8.17 -9.55
N ILE A 309 -0.88 8.04 -10.55
CA ILE A 309 -0.60 6.78 -11.22
C ILE A 309 0.36 5.93 -10.38
N CYS A 310 0.03 4.65 -10.23
CA CYS A 310 0.96 3.65 -9.70
C CYS A 310 1.96 3.25 -10.79
N TYR A 311 3.25 3.29 -10.45
CA TYR A 311 4.34 2.99 -11.37
C TYR A 311 5.10 1.72 -10.97
N LEU A 312 5.49 0.93 -11.96
CA LEU A 312 6.69 0.11 -11.87
C LEU A 312 7.88 1.05 -11.77
N GLU A 313 8.60 1.04 -10.66
CA GLU A 313 9.75 1.92 -10.44
C GLU A 313 11.06 1.14 -10.25
N TYR A 314 12.07 1.56 -11.01
CA TYR A 314 13.46 1.19 -10.88
C TYR A 314 14.29 2.39 -10.38
N SER A 315 15.14 2.14 -9.39
CA SER A 315 16.10 3.12 -8.85
C SER A 315 17.40 2.41 -8.48
N TRP A 316 18.54 3.09 -8.63
CA TRP A 316 19.84 2.53 -8.27
C TRP A 316 20.80 3.63 -7.80
N GLY A 317 20.78 3.89 -6.49
CA GLY A 317 21.61 4.90 -5.85
C GLY A 317 21.26 6.35 -6.27
N ALA A 318 21.97 7.31 -5.69
CA ALA A 318 21.67 8.74 -5.85
C ALA A 318 22.15 9.34 -7.19
N SER A 319 23.04 8.66 -7.92
CA SER A 319 23.63 9.16 -9.17
C SER A 319 22.91 8.68 -10.43
N VAL A 320 21.90 7.83 -10.30
CA VAL A 320 21.13 7.27 -11.44
C VAL A 320 19.69 7.73 -11.32
N PRO A 321 19.06 8.14 -12.44
CA PRO A 321 17.66 8.52 -12.43
C PRO A 321 16.75 7.40 -11.91
N VAL A 322 15.67 7.80 -11.27
CA VAL A 322 14.55 6.91 -11.00
C VAL A 322 13.71 6.81 -12.27
N PHE A 323 13.49 5.59 -12.76
CA PHE A 323 12.67 5.30 -13.93
C PHE A 323 11.36 4.66 -13.49
N ARG A 324 10.25 5.17 -14.00
CA ARG A 324 8.89 4.81 -13.60
C ARG A 324 8.04 4.53 -14.82
N ILE A 325 7.40 3.37 -14.89
CA ILE A 325 6.63 2.89 -16.04
C ILE A 325 5.21 2.56 -15.60
N ALA A 326 4.22 2.99 -16.36
CA ALA A 326 2.84 2.57 -16.20
C ALA A 326 2.20 2.26 -17.56
N ILE A 327 1.28 1.30 -17.58
CA ILE A 327 0.53 0.87 -18.76
C ILE A 327 -0.95 0.71 -18.40
N PRO A 328 -1.89 0.84 -19.36
CA PRO A 328 -3.28 0.51 -19.08
C PRO A 328 -3.45 -0.99 -18.82
N ASP A 329 -4.31 -1.36 -17.89
CA ASP A 329 -4.66 -2.76 -17.57
C ASP A 329 -5.27 -3.52 -18.76
N SER A 330 -5.88 -2.80 -19.70
CA SER A 330 -6.35 -3.33 -20.98
C SER A 330 -5.23 -3.72 -21.96
N ALA A 331 -3.97 -3.41 -21.65
CA ALA A 331 -2.82 -3.73 -22.50
C ALA A 331 -2.64 -5.25 -22.65
N LYS A 332 -2.35 -5.69 -23.88
CA LYS A 332 -2.17 -7.10 -24.22
C LYS A 332 -0.83 -7.30 -24.90
N THR A 333 -0.12 -8.37 -24.52
CA THR A 333 1.05 -8.86 -25.25
C THR A 333 0.72 -8.99 -26.74
N ASN A 334 1.68 -8.67 -27.60
CA ASN A 334 1.55 -8.64 -29.05
C ASN A 334 0.60 -7.60 -29.66
N THR A 335 0.03 -6.70 -28.86
CA THR A 335 -0.80 -5.57 -29.35
C THR A 335 -0.12 -4.25 -29.01
N PRO A 336 -0.10 -3.24 -29.90
CA PRO A 336 0.36 -1.90 -29.53
C PRO A 336 -0.52 -1.29 -28.43
N PHE A 337 0.12 -0.65 -27.45
CA PHE A 337 -0.51 0.15 -26.40
C PHE A 337 0.38 1.34 -26.01
N ASP A 338 -0.24 2.37 -25.45
CA ASP A 338 0.49 3.52 -24.91
C ASP A 338 1.18 3.16 -23.60
N THR A 339 2.35 3.76 -23.40
CA THR A 339 3.15 3.60 -22.18
C THR A 339 3.38 4.96 -21.57
N LEU A 340 3.38 5.04 -20.24
CA LEU A 340 3.74 6.25 -19.51
C LEU A 340 5.11 6.03 -18.87
N LEU A 341 6.05 6.92 -19.14
CA LEU A 341 7.39 6.91 -18.59
C LEU A 341 7.62 8.20 -17.79
N GLN A 342 8.05 8.05 -16.54
CA GLN A 342 8.56 9.14 -15.73
C GLN A 342 10.04 8.91 -15.43
N ILE A 343 10.85 9.96 -15.57
CA ILE A 343 12.27 9.98 -15.23
C ILE A 343 12.48 11.10 -14.22
N VAL A 344 12.98 10.75 -13.02
CA VAL A 344 13.42 11.70 -12.00
C VAL A 344 14.94 11.63 -11.93
N SER A 345 15.60 12.65 -12.45
CA SER A 345 17.06 12.64 -12.64
C SER A 345 17.73 13.74 -11.82
N PRO A 346 18.90 13.47 -11.21
CA PRO A 346 19.73 14.51 -10.60
C PRO A 346 20.08 15.62 -11.59
N VAL A 347 20.18 16.87 -11.12
CA VAL A 347 20.57 18.02 -11.96
C VAL A 347 22.00 17.95 -12.49
N SER A 348 22.83 17.06 -11.94
CA SER A 348 24.20 16.82 -12.41
C SER A 348 24.26 16.05 -13.75
N LEU A 349 23.14 15.47 -14.19
CA LEU A 349 23.04 14.77 -15.48
C LEU A 349 22.50 15.70 -16.57
N GLY A 350 23.22 15.75 -17.68
CA GLY A 350 22.88 16.52 -18.87
C GLY A 350 21.82 15.85 -19.75
N TRP A 351 21.74 14.52 -19.72
CA TRP A 351 20.66 13.74 -20.35
C TRP A 351 20.51 12.35 -19.73
N ALA A 352 19.30 11.78 -19.85
CA ALA A 352 19.00 10.39 -19.51
C ALA A 352 18.33 9.69 -20.70
N GLY A 353 18.67 8.43 -20.91
CA GLY A 353 18.16 7.56 -21.95
C GLY A 353 17.51 6.32 -21.35
N PHE A 354 16.48 5.82 -22.00
CA PHE A 354 15.72 4.62 -21.63
C PHE A 354 15.50 3.77 -22.90
N SER A 355 15.79 2.48 -22.82
CA SER A 355 15.55 1.51 -23.90
C SER A 355 14.43 0.57 -23.51
N TRP A 356 13.41 0.52 -24.36
CA TRP A 356 12.21 -0.29 -24.15
C TRP A 356 12.45 -1.78 -24.34
N GLY A 357 13.52 -2.19 -25.04
CA GLY A 357 13.84 -3.60 -25.28
C GLY A 357 15.20 -4.05 -24.74
N GLY A 358 15.75 -3.30 -23.77
CA GLY A 358 16.91 -3.76 -22.99
C GLY A 358 18.27 -3.56 -23.64
N GLY A 359 18.35 -3.29 -24.94
CA GLY A 359 19.59 -3.01 -25.66
C GLY A 359 19.61 -1.61 -26.30
N MET A 360 20.79 -1.08 -26.60
CA MET A 360 20.93 0.18 -27.35
C MET A 360 20.47 0.03 -28.80
N THR A 361 20.82 -1.09 -29.44
CA THR A 361 20.55 -1.31 -30.85
C THR A 361 19.22 -2.03 -31.05
N LEU A 362 18.54 -1.72 -32.15
CA LEU A 362 17.31 -2.40 -32.59
C LEU A 362 16.14 -2.34 -31.58
N ASN A 363 16.13 -1.29 -30.76
CA ASN A 363 15.07 -1.02 -29.79
C ASN A 363 14.69 0.46 -29.84
N PRO A 364 13.42 0.83 -29.57
CA PRO A 364 13.05 2.20 -29.35
C PRO A 364 13.79 2.76 -28.14
N LEU A 365 14.40 3.92 -28.31
CA LEU A 365 15.12 4.64 -27.27
C LEU A 365 14.39 5.95 -26.96
N THR A 366 14.01 6.16 -25.70
CA THR A 366 13.61 7.49 -25.20
C THR A 366 14.87 8.19 -24.72
N VAL A 367 15.17 9.39 -25.23
CA VAL A 367 16.24 10.24 -24.67
C VAL A 367 15.65 11.55 -24.21
N VAL A 368 15.95 11.96 -22.98
CA VAL A 368 15.37 13.15 -22.35
C VAL A 368 16.44 14.00 -21.69
N TRP A 369 16.28 15.31 -21.79
CA TRP A 369 17.14 16.29 -21.13
C TRP A 369 16.35 17.53 -20.71
N PRO A 370 16.83 18.27 -19.70
CA PRO A 370 16.21 19.52 -19.29
C PRO A 370 16.31 20.60 -20.39
N ASN A 371 15.25 21.38 -20.53
CA ASN A 371 15.18 22.54 -21.43
C ASN A 371 14.48 23.70 -20.70
N GLY A 372 15.26 24.58 -20.07
CA GLY A 372 14.75 25.59 -19.14
C GLY A 372 14.08 24.93 -17.92
N ASN A 373 12.83 25.31 -17.66
CA ASN A 373 11.97 24.69 -16.63
C ASN A 373 11.23 23.44 -17.13
N GLY A 374 11.27 23.16 -18.45
CA GLY A 374 10.68 21.98 -19.06
C GLY A 374 11.71 20.91 -19.39
N ALA A 375 11.32 19.99 -20.25
CA ALA A 375 12.18 18.92 -20.77
C ALA A 375 11.90 18.69 -22.26
N THR A 376 12.94 18.29 -22.99
CA THR A 376 12.82 17.84 -24.39
C THR A 376 12.94 16.33 -24.41
N VAL A 377 11.90 15.66 -24.92
CA VAL A 377 11.85 14.20 -25.10
C VAL A 377 12.14 13.88 -26.56
N SER A 378 12.99 12.89 -26.80
CA SER A 378 13.46 12.52 -28.13
C SER A 378 13.28 11.02 -28.38
N SER A 379 12.59 10.71 -29.48
CA SER A 379 12.45 9.35 -30.00
C SER A 379 13.67 8.99 -30.83
N ARG A 380 14.40 7.94 -30.44
CA ARG A 380 15.68 7.54 -31.04
C ARG A 380 15.74 6.06 -31.39
N TRP A 381 16.58 5.73 -32.37
CA TRP A 381 16.88 4.36 -32.78
C TRP A 381 18.34 4.25 -33.21
N ALA A 382 18.95 3.10 -32.95
CA ALA A 382 20.30 2.79 -33.38
C ALA A 382 20.37 1.40 -34.03
N THR A 383 21.04 1.31 -35.18
CA THR A 383 21.34 0.03 -35.85
C THR A 383 22.72 -0.52 -35.47
N GLY A 384 23.55 0.30 -34.82
CA GLY A 384 24.87 -0.04 -34.31
C GLY A 384 25.25 0.82 -33.11
N ARG A 385 26.46 0.63 -32.57
CA ARG A 385 26.99 1.40 -31.43
C ARG A 385 27.51 2.78 -31.87
N ALA A 386 26.62 3.58 -32.44
CA ALA A 386 26.86 4.94 -32.90
C ALA A 386 25.77 5.88 -32.37
N LEU A 387 25.89 7.19 -32.62
CA LEU A 387 24.89 8.17 -32.21
C LEU A 387 23.49 7.76 -32.72
N PRO A 388 22.51 7.52 -31.83
CA PRO A 388 21.16 7.19 -32.26
C PRO A 388 20.51 8.32 -33.09
N THR A 389 19.89 7.96 -34.20
CA THR A 389 19.15 8.89 -35.06
C THR A 389 17.69 9.00 -34.61
N VAL A 390 16.98 10.02 -35.08
CA VAL A 390 15.55 10.18 -34.80
C VAL A 390 14.76 8.96 -35.28
N TYR A 391 13.82 8.50 -34.46
CA TYR A 391 12.95 7.36 -34.74
C TYR A 391 11.50 7.81 -34.90
N SER A 392 10.94 7.58 -36.09
CA SER A 392 9.55 7.96 -36.40
C SER A 392 8.51 6.93 -35.96
N GLY A 393 8.92 5.72 -35.57
CA GLY A 393 7.99 4.66 -35.15
C GLY A 393 7.43 4.82 -33.74
N ALA A 394 7.86 5.86 -33.00
CA ALA A 394 7.31 6.22 -31.71
C ALA A 394 7.18 7.74 -31.56
N THR A 395 6.09 8.18 -30.94
CA THR A 395 5.79 9.59 -30.66
C THR A 395 5.61 9.80 -29.16
N TYR A 396 6.01 10.98 -28.69
CA TYR A 396 5.98 11.33 -27.27
C TYR A 396 5.16 12.58 -27.03
N ARG A 397 4.36 12.56 -25.95
CA ARG A 397 3.67 13.73 -25.43
C ARG A 397 4.02 13.90 -23.97
N THR A 398 4.68 15.02 -23.65
CA THR A 398 5.00 15.37 -22.27
C THR A 398 3.71 15.65 -21.51
N VAL A 399 3.49 14.92 -20.42
CA VAL A 399 2.38 15.11 -19.47
C VAL A 399 2.77 16.17 -18.45
N SER A 400 3.98 16.05 -17.91
CA SER A 400 4.54 17.06 -17.01
C SER A 400 6.05 17.11 -17.08
N ALA A 401 6.61 18.27 -16.76
CA ALA A 401 8.04 18.47 -16.58
C ALA A 401 8.27 19.51 -15.49
N SER A 402 9.26 19.29 -14.65
CA SER A 402 9.64 20.21 -13.58
C SER A 402 11.13 20.12 -13.30
N ARG A 403 11.68 21.20 -12.73
CA ARG A 403 13.08 21.24 -12.32
C ARG A 403 13.21 22.05 -11.03
N ASN A 404 13.97 21.52 -10.09
CA ASN A 404 14.33 22.19 -8.85
C ASN A 404 15.85 22.17 -8.66
N ALA A 405 16.32 22.56 -7.47
CA ALA A 405 17.75 22.66 -7.17
C ALA A 405 18.51 21.33 -7.23
N THR A 406 17.82 20.19 -7.05
CA THR A 406 18.47 18.87 -6.95
C THR A 406 18.10 17.91 -8.08
N HIS A 407 16.90 18.04 -8.65
CA HIS A 407 16.40 17.13 -9.68
C HIS A 407 15.67 17.87 -10.82
N TRP A 408 15.65 17.24 -11.99
CA TRP A 408 14.65 17.47 -13.03
C TRP A 408 13.80 16.22 -13.19
N THR A 409 12.51 16.43 -13.38
CA THR A 409 11.51 15.37 -13.58
C THR A 409 10.81 15.60 -14.90
N VAL A 410 10.59 14.52 -15.63
CA VAL A 410 9.80 14.50 -16.86
C VAL A 410 8.89 13.29 -16.83
N GLU A 411 7.68 13.47 -17.33
CA GLU A 411 6.69 12.43 -17.48
C GLU A 411 6.10 12.54 -18.87
N THR A 412 6.11 11.44 -19.60
CA THR A 412 5.77 11.43 -21.02
C THR A 412 5.03 10.16 -21.39
N VAL A 413 3.97 10.31 -22.19
CA VAL A 413 3.29 9.19 -22.84
C VAL A 413 4.00 8.89 -24.14
N CYS A 414 4.34 7.63 -24.34
CA CYS A 414 4.82 7.12 -25.63
C CYS A 414 3.79 6.22 -26.31
N SER A 415 3.43 6.61 -27.53
CA SER A 415 2.73 5.76 -28.49
C SER A 415 3.76 5.13 -29.44
N GLY A 416 3.73 3.81 -29.60
CA GLY A 416 4.69 3.06 -30.44
C GLY A 416 5.92 2.49 -29.71
N CYS A 417 6.05 2.72 -28.41
CA CYS A 417 7.14 2.12 -27.62
C CYS A 417 6.90 0.67 -27.17
N SER A 418 5.65 0.19 -27.22
CA SER A 418 5.29 -1.17 -26.80
C SER A 418 5.48 -2.23 -27.88
N ARG A 419 5.60 -1.81 -29.15
CA ARG A 419 5.78 -2.72 -30.29
C ARG A 419 6.50 -1.98 -31.41
N TRP A 420 7.52 -2.63 -31.98
CA TRP A 420 8.35 -2.07 -33.05
C TRP A 420 8.78 -3.17 -34.02
N SER A 421 9.28 -2.78 -35.19
CA SER A 421 9.74 -3.73 -36.21
C SER A 421 11.06 -4.39 -35.80
N GLY A 422 11.19 -5.70 -36.04
CA GLY A 422 12.42 -6.46 -35.79
C GLY A 422 12.65 -6.89 -34.33
N GLY A 423 11.68 -6.66 -33.43
CA GLY A 423 11.73 -7.11 -32.04
C GLY A 423 10.42 -7.77 -31.59
N ALA A 424 10.44 -8.42 -30.42
CA ALA A 424 9.26 -9.09 -29.85
C ALA A 424 8.19 -8.11 -29.32
N GLY A 425 8.58 -6.84 -29.08
CA GLY A 425 7.75 -5.88 -28.34
C GLY A 425 7.72 -6.20 -26.84
N LEU A 426 6.90 -5.46 -26.10
CA LEU A 426 6.71 -5.65 -24.66
C LEU A 426 5.70 -6.77 -24.39
N SER A 427 6.01 -7.65 -23.44
CA SER A 427 5.06 -8.60 -22.87
C SER A 427 4.39 -7.99 -21.64
N THR A 428 3.07 -8.09 -21.53
CA THR A 428 2.35 -7.59 -20.35
C THR A 428 2.34 -8.59 -19.19
N THR A 429 2.74 -9.84 -19.44
CA THR A 429 2.72 -10.94 -18.47
C THR A 429 4.11 -11.50 -18.17
N ASP A 430 4.99 -11.55 -19.16
CA ASP A 430 6.36 -12.07 -19.01
C ASP A 430 7.33 -10.99 -18.52
N VAL A 431 8.54 -11.43 -18.15
CA VAL A 431 9.64 -10.53 -17.79
C VAL A 431 10.14 -9.81 -19.03
N ASN A 432 10.12 -8.48 -18.98
CA ASN A 432 10.75 -7.61 -19.97
C ASN A 432 12.13 -7.21 -19.45
N THR A 433 13.07 -6.94 -20.36
CA THR A 433 14.35 -6.34 -20.00
C THR A 433 14.39 -4.92 -20.55
N PHE A 434 14.71 -3.98 -19.68
CA PHE A 434 14.88 -2.56 -19.98
C PHE A 434 16.34 -2.16 -19.76
N ALA A 435 16.76 -1.09 -20.42
CA ALA A 435 18.07 -0.48 -20.20
C ALA A 435 17.94 1.02 -20.01
N TRP A 436 18.93 1.60 -19.36
CA TRP A 436 19.06 3.05 -19.21
C TRP A 436 20.49 3.48 -19.46
N ALA A 437 20.68 4.72 -19.89
CA ALA A 437 21.97 5.33 -20.16
C ALA A 437 21.95 6.79 -19.71
N VAL A 438 23.05 7.30 -19.17
CA VAL A 438 23.11 8.70 -18.69
C VAL A 438 24.44 9.36 -19.01
N SER A 439 24.43 10.67 -19.17
CA SER A 439 25.65 11.47 -19.30
C SER A 439 25.57 12.74 -18.46
N ARG A 440 26.74 13.15 -17.96
CA ARG A 440 26.92 14.48 -17.35
C ARG A 440 27.09 15.57 -18.40
N THR A 441 27.46 15.20 -19.63
CA THR A 441 27.62 16.15 -20.74
C THR A 441 26.25 16.53 -21.29
N ALA A 442 25.93 17.82 -21.29
CA ALA A 442 24.69 18.33 -21.89
C ALA A 442 24.64 18.06 -23.40
N VAL A 443 23.43 17.98 -23.95
CA VAL A 443 23.22 17.87 -25.40
C VAL A 443 23.63 19.17 -26.10
N SER A 444 23.93 19.12 -27.40
CA SER A 444 24.41 20.28 -28.15
C SER A 444 23.36 21.40 -28.32
N GLN A 445 22.07 21.05 -28.38
CA GLN A 445 20.95 21.97 -28.60
C GLN A 445 19.72 21.50 -27.80
N SER A 446 19.51 22.06 -26.60
CA SER A 446 18.45 21.59 -25.69
C SER A 446 17.03 21.72 -26.24
N GLY A 447 16.77 22.70 -27.11
CA GLY A 447 15.46 22.91 -27.74
C GLY A 447 15.17 22.02 -28.97
N ASN A 448 16.15 21.25 -29.44
CA ASN A 448 16.02 20.43 -30.65
C ASN A 448 15.97 18.95 -30.28
N SER A 449 14.82 18.28 -30.43
CA SER A 449 14.69 16.84 -30.17
C SER A 449 15.60 15.99 -31.07
N GLY A 450 16.08 16.50 -32.20
CA GLY A 450 17.09 15.89 -33.07
C GLY A 450 18.55 16.18 -32.71
N SER A 451 18.82 16.88 -31.60
CA SER A 451 20.18 17.30 -31.21
C SER A 451 21.18 16.14 -31.11
N SER A 452 22.45 16.41 -31.42
CA SER A 452 23.56 15.53 -31.10
C SER A 452 23.89 15.55 -29.61
N PHE A 453 24.45 14.44 -29.13
CA PHE A 453 24.91 14.30 -27.75
C PHE A 453 26.08 13.32 -27.66
N ALA A 454 26.93 13.49 -26.65
CA ALA A 454 28.07 12.62 -26.41
C ALA A 454 27.61 11.23 -25.90
N ILE A 455 28.52 10.25 -25.93
CA ILE A 455 28.29 8.92 -25.34
C ILE A 455 27.96 9.02 -23.84
N HIS A 456 27.16 8.07 -23.34
CA HIS A 456 26.84 7.96 -21.92
C HIS A 456 28.10 7.67 -21.09
N ASN A 457 28.16 8.26 -19.89
CA ASN A 457 29.19 7.92 -18.90
C ASN A 457 28.81 6.69 -18.08
N ASN A 458 27.52 6.34 -17.99
CA ASN A 458 27.04 5.18 -17.24
C ASN A 458 25.80 4.58 -17.93
N VAL A 459 25.61 3.28 -17.75
CA VAL A 459 24.56 2.47 -18.37
C VAL A 459 24.21 1.31 -17.45
N GLY A 460 22.96 0.86 -17.50
CA GLY A 460 22.53 -0.33 -16.77
C GLY A 460 21.30 -0.97 -17.39
N MET A 461 20.92 -2.09 -16.81
CA MET A 461 19.75 -2.88 -17.22
C MET A 461 18.96 -3.30 -15.98
N PHE A 462 17.67 -3.50 -16.17
CA PHE A 462 16.82 -4.16 -15.19
C PHE A 462 15.74 -4.94 -15.91
N SER A 463 15.27 -6.00 -15.26
CA SER A 463 14.25 -6.87 -15.83
C SER A 463 13.09 -6.97 -14.85
N GLU A 464 11.88 -6.70 -15.33
CA GLU A 464 10.65 -6.82 -14.54
C GLU A 464 9.46 -7.18 -15.42
N THR A 465 8.43 -7.75 -14.79
CA THR A 465 7.12 -7.92 -15.43
C THR A 465 6.35 -6.61 -15.47
N LEU A 466 5.64 -6.36 -16.57
CA LEU A 466 4.73 -5.22 -16.67
C LEU A 466 3.38 -5.45 -15.97
N GLU A 467 3.14 -6.64 -15.41
CA GLU A 467 1.93 -6.93 -14.64
C GLU A 467 1.75 -5.92 -13.48
N ILE A 468 2.85 -5.59 -12.79
CA ILE A 468 2.86 -4.62 -11.69
C ILE A 468 2.87 -3.16 -12.15
N ALA A 469 2.92 -2.92 -13.46
CA ALA A 469 2.86 -1.58 -14.06
C ALA A 469 1.44 -1.24 -14.55
N LYS A 470 0.46 -2.16 -14.40
CA LYS A 470 -0.90 -1.98 -14.89
C LYS A 470 -1.71 -1.01 -14.04
N VAL A 471 -2.40 -0.10 -14.72
CA VAL A 471 -3.29 0.90 -14.14
C VAL A 471 -4.66 0.78 -14.80
N PRO A 472 -5.78 0.88 -14.05
CA PRO A 472 -7.11 0.86 -14.65
C PRO A 472 -7.21 1.82 -15.84
N ARG A 473 -7.68 1.32 -17.00
CA ARG A 473 -7.66 2.08 -18.26
C ARG A 473 -8.25 3.49 -18.15
N ALA A 474 -9.38 3.63 -17.47
CA ALA A 474 -10.03 4.93 -17.27
C ALA A 474 -9.15 5.92 -16.48
N VAL A 475 -8.40 5.43 -15.49
CA VAL A 475 -7.46 6.22 -14.69
C VAL A 475 -6.26 6.63 -15.53
N PHE A 476 -5.69 5.68 -16.27
CA PHE A 476 -4.59 5.95 -17.19
C PHE A 476 -4.98 7.04 -18.19
N ASP A 477 -6.13 6.87 -18.85
CA ASP A 477 -6.65 7.78 -19.86
C ASP A 477 -6.94 9.19 -19.32
N ALA A 478 -7.57 9.30 -18.14
CA ALA A 478 -7.82 10.59 -17.50
C ALA A 478 -6.50 11.29 -17.13
N TYR A 479 -5.57 10.57 -16.50
CA TYR A 479 -4.28 11.10 -16.08
C TYR A 479 -3.48 11.62 -17.27
N VAL A 480 -3.39 10.84 -18.35
CA VAL A 480 -2.62 11.25 -19.53
C VAL A 480 -3.28 12.42 -20.27
N ARG A 481 -4.60 12.62 -20.18
CA ARG A 481 -5.28 13.80 -20.74
C ARG A 481 -5.10 15.07 -19.90
N GLY A 482 -4.50 14.96 -18.71
CA GLY A 482 -4.36 16.09 -17.80
C GLY A 482 -5.65 16.44 -17.07
N GLU A 483 -6.63 15.53 -17.07
CA GLU A 483 -7.80 15.56 -16.18
C GLU A 483 -7.32 15.19 -14.77
N ARG A 484 -6.55 16.12 -14.19
CA ARG A 484 -6.08 16.06 -12.81
C ARG A 484 -7.22 16.57 -11.96
#